data_AF-A0A1Y3MWY0-F1
#
_entry.id   AF-A0A1Y3MWY0-F1
#
_cell.length_a   1.000
_cell.length_b   1.000
_cell.length_c   1.000
_cell.angle_alpha   90.00
_cell.angle_beta   90.00
_cell.angle_gamma   90.00
#
_symmetry.space_group_name_H-M   'P 1'
#
loop_
_entity.id
_entity.type
_entity.pdbx_description
1 polymer ?
#
loop_
_entity_poly.entity_id
_entity_poly.type
_entity_poly.pdbx_seq_one_letter_code
_entity_poly.pdbx_strand_id
1 'polypeptide(L)'
;RHAKRYIEMYHIKAGYQLKETSRYKISGKKECCLVATREWHKGEELNFCNGVLCPMSKSDTILLKKEDFSIMYSSSLQCNALFLGPGRFMNHDCQPNCQFTSKNSTTVTFKVIRDIKIGEELTVFYSDSYFGNNNCDCLCESCEK
;
A
#
# COMPACT_ATOMS: atom_id res chain seq x y z
N ARG A 1 -18.04 -10.23 1.78
CA ARG A 1 -17.17 -9.91 0.60
C ARG A 1 -15.83 -9.26 1.00
N HIS A 2 -15.81 -8.21 1.83
CA HIS A 2 -14.55 -7.54 2.22
C HIS A 2 -13.70 -8.38 3.20
N ALA A 3 -14.31 -9.02 4.20
CA ALA A 3 -13.62 -9.93 5.12
C ALA A 3 -12.85 -11.07 4.42
N LYS A 4 -13.42 -11.63 3.33
CA LYS A 4 -12.76 -12.67 2.52
C LYS A 4 -11.38 -12.24 2.02
N ARG A 5 -11.21 -10.97 1.65
CA ARG A 5 -9.92 -10.44 1.16
C ARG A 5 -8.84 -10.48 2.24
N TYR A 6 -9.20 -10.21 3.50
CA TYR A 6 -8.27 -10.30 4.62
C TYR A 6 -7.94 -11.75 4.97
N ILE A 7 -8.90 -12.67 4.87
CA ILE A 7 -8.64 -14.11 5.03
C ILE A 7 -7.71 -14.62 3.93
N GLU A 8 -7.89 -14.15 2.69
CA GLU A 8 -7.06 -14.49 1.54
C GLU A 8 -5.58 -14.08 1.70
N MET A 9 -5.25 -13.14 2.59
CA MET A 9 -3.85 -12.80 2.95
C MET A 9 -3.08 -14.00 3.51
N TYR A 10 -3.77 -14.94 4.17
CA TYR A 10 -3.17 -16.11 4.81
C TYR A 10 -3.20 -17.36 3.91
N HIS A 11 -3.62 -17.20 2.66
CA HIS A 11 -3.56 -18.29 1.69
C HIS A 11 -2.11 -18.68 1.41
N ILE A 12 -1.80 -19.97 1.24
CA ILE A 12 -0.42 -20.45 1.03
C ILE A 12 0.27 -19.81 -0.20
N LYS A 13 -0.53 -19.39 -1.19
CA LYS A 13 -0.05 -18.68 -2.40
C LYS A 13 0.04 -17.16 -2.25
N ALA A 14 -0.23 -16.59 -1.08
CA ALA A 14 -0.15 -15.15 -0.88
C ALA A 14 1.28 -14.63 -1.04
N GLY A 15 2.28 -15.38 -0.56
CA GLY A 15 3.71 -15.07 -0.76
C GLY A 15 4.22 -13.88 0.06
N TYR A 16 3.44 -13.42 1.04
CA TYR A 16 3.83 -12.41 2.01
C TYR A 16 3.15 -12.67 3.37
N GLN A 17 3.58 -11.95 4.40
CA GLN A 17 2.95 -11.93 5.72
C GLN A 17 2.84 -10.50 6.24
N LEU A 18 1.82 -10.24 7.05
CA LEU A 18 1.69 -8.98 7.79
C LEU A 18 2.56 -9.04 9.05
N LYS A 19 3.39 -8.03 9.28
CA LYS A 19 4.19 -7.88 10.50
C LYS A 19 3.98 -6.50 11.13
N GLU A 20 4.17 -6.42 12.44
CA GLU A 20 4.30 -5.14 13.14
C GLU A 20 5.64 -4.48 12.75
N THR A 21 5.61 -3.17 12.52
CA THR A 21 6.82 -2.38 12.24
C THR A 21 6.90 -1.21 13.21
N SER A 22 8.13 -0.85 13.54
CA SER A 22 8.44 0.24 14.47
C SER A 22 9.11 1.43 13.77
N ARG A 23 9.12 1.43 12.43
CA ARG A 23 9.74 2.48 11.60
C ARG A 23 8.97 3.81 11.65
N TYR A 24 7.64 3.78 11.49
CA TYR A 24 6.82 4.99 11.29
C TYR A 24 6.15 5.50 12.59
N LYS A 25 6.90 5.64 13.69
CA LYS A 25 6.38 5.94 15.05
C LYS A 25 5.75 7.33 15.27
N ILE A 26 5.41 8.07 14.22
CA ILE A 26 4.89 9.45 14.32
C ILE A 26 3.55 9.48 15.06
N SER A 27 2.69 8.48 14.87
CA SER A 27 1.30 8.46 15.37
C SER A 27 1.15 7.93 16.80
N GLY A 28 2.19 7.31 17.38
CA GLY A 28 2.10 6.54 18.62
C GLY A 28 1.25 5.26 18.52
N LYS A 29 0.78 4.90 17.31
CA LYS A 29 0.00 3.69 17.04
C LYS A 29 0.92 2.54 16.62
N LYS A 30 0.38 1.31 16.70
CA LYS A 30 1.03 0.13 16.12
C LYS A 30 0.89 0.16 14.60
N GLU A 31 2.02 0.26 13.92
CA GLU A 31 2.09 0.25 12.46
C GLU A 31 2.41 -1.17 11.96
N CYS A 32 2.05 -1.45 10.71
CA CYS A 32 2.30 -2.75 10.08
C CYS A 32 3.05 -2.61 8.76
N CYS A 33 3.70 -3.69 8.32
CA CYS A 33 4.28 -3.82 7.00
C CYS A 33 3.97 -5.20 6.40
N LEU A 34 4.12 -5.31 5.08
CA LEU A 34 4.02 -6.58 4.36
C LEU A 34 5.42 -7.07 4.03
N VAL A 35 5.75 -8.30 4.44
CA VAL A 35 7.08 -8.88 4.26
C VAL A 35 6.99 -10.12 3.39
N ALA A 36 7.86 -10.23 2.38
CA ALA A 36 7.90 -11.36 1.47
C ALA A 36 8.24 -12.68 2.22
N THR A 37 7.47 -13.72 1.95
CA THR A 37 7.69 -15.08 2.50
C THR A 37 8.22 -16.07 1.46
N ARG A 38 8.37 -15.60 0.22
CA ARG A 38 8.99 -16.29 -0.90
C ARG A 38 9.78 -15.28 -1.73
N GLU A 39 10.62 -15.78 -2.62
CA GLU A 39 11.21 -14.93 -3.66
C GLU A 39 10.12 -14.50 -4.65
N TRP A 40 10.22 -13.25 -5.11
CA TRP A 40 9.42 -12.72 -6.21
C TRP A 40 10.33 -12.24 -7.33
N HIS A 41 9.88 -12.44 -8.56
CA HIS A 41 10.56 -12.00 -9.76
C HIS A 41 9.83 -10.81 -10.38
N LYS A 42 10.62 -9.95 -11.03
CA LYS A 42 10.10 -8.83 -11.81
C LYS A 42 9.00 -9.28 -12.77
N GLY A 43 7.85 -8.62 -12.71
CA GLY A 43 6.71 -8.87 -13.55
C GLY A 43 5.58 -9.68 -12.90
N GLU A 44 5.84 -10.36 -11.78
CA GLU A 44 4.82 -11.10 -11.04
C GLU A 44 3.74 -10.19 -10.43
N GLU A 45 2.54 -10.74 -10.18
CA GLU A 45 1.40 -10.03 -9.61
C GLU A 45 1.00 -10.56 -8.22
N LEU A 46 0.71 -9.65 -7.29
CA LEU A 46 0.31 -9.98 -5.92
C LEU A 46 -1.20 -10.20 -5.80
N ASN A 47 -1.66 -11.33 -6.35
CA ASN A 47 -3.09 -11.66 -6.48
C ASN A 47 -3.88 -11.74 -5.17
N PHE A 48 -3.23 -11.91 -4.02
CA PHE A 48 -3.85 -12.00 -2.69
C PHE A 48 -3.69 -10.73 -1.86
N CYS A 49 -3.20 -9.63 -2.44
CA CYS A 49 -2.99 -8.35 -1.75
C CYS A 49 -3.95 -7.25 -2.23
N ASN A 50 -5.02 -7.60 -2.94
CA ASN A 50 -5.87 -6.60 -3.61
C ASN A 50 -6.46 -5.56 -2.64
N GLY A 51 -6.37 -4.29 -3.02
CA GLY A 51 -7.11 -3.20 -2.38
C GLY A 51 -8.40 -2.82 -3.13
N VAL A 52 -9.23 -2.03 -2.49
CA VAL A 52 -10.48 -1.47 -3.04
C VAL A 52 -10.46 0.03 -2.84
N LEU A 53 -10.81 0.76 -3.89
CA LEU A 53 -11.04 2.19 -3.89
C LEU A 53 -12.51 2.46 -3.65
N CYS A 54 -12.81 3.23 -2.60
CA CYS A 54 -14.15 3.75 -2.33
C CYS A 54 -14.14 5.25 -2.65
N PRO A 55 -14.79 5.67 -3.76
CA PRO A 55 -14.87 7.08 -4.14
C PRO A 55 -15.42 7.93 -3.00
N MET A 56 -14.83 9.11 -2.78
CA MET A 56 -15.25 10.03 -1.73
C MET A 56 -15.97 11.24 -2.32
N SER A 57 -16.97 11.75 -1.60
CA SER A 57 -17.52 13.07 -1.88
C SER A 57 -16.60 14.18 -1.37
N LYS A 58 -16.86 15.42 -1.80
CA LYS A 58 -16.10 16.59 -1.31
C LYS A 58 -16.28 16.80 0.20
N SER A 59 -17.48 16.54 0.75
CA SER A 59 -17.74 16.61 2.19
C SER A 59 -16.96 15.55 2.98
N ASP A 60 -16.87 14.33 2.45
CA ASP A 60 -16.12 13.24 3.10
C ASP A 60 -14.63 13.56 3.19
N THR A 61 -14.08 14.22 2.17
CA THR A 61 -12.66 14.60 2.11
C THR A 61 -12.30 15.58 3.23
N ILE A 62 -13.19 16.51 3.59
CA ILE A 62 -12.95 17.49 4.67
C ILE A 62 -13.01 16.79 6.02
N LEU A 63 -13.96 15.88 6.21
CA LEU A 63 -14.19 15.19 7.47
C LEU A 63 -13.06 14.19 7.78
N LEU A 64 -12.59 13.47 6.77
CA LEU A 64 -11.63 12.37 6.91
C LEU A 64 -10.16 12.78 6.77
N LYS A 65 -9.88 14.02 6.36
CA LYS A 65 -8.51 14.58 6.34
C LYS A 65 -7.84 14.68 7.72
N LYS A 66 -8.64 14.66 8.80
CA LYS A 66 -8.13 14.70 10.18
C LYS A 66 -7.76 13.32 10.74
N GLU A 67 -8.08 12.26 10.02
CA GLU A 67 -7.92 10.88 10.46
C GLU A 67 -6.86 10.17 9.60
N ASP A 68 -6.11 9.21 10.18
CA ASP A 68 -5.04 8.44 9.53
C ASP A 68 -5.59 7.41 8.50
N PHE A 69 -6.41 7.86 7.55
CA PHE A 69 -6.92 7.01 6.48
C PHE A 69 -6.00 7.02 5.27
N SER A 70 -5.87 5.85 4.64
CA SER A 70 -5.17 5.68 3.37
C SER A 70 -5.99 6.30 2.24
N ILE A 71 -5.93 7.62 2.08
CA ILE A 71 -6.58 8.35 0.99
C ILE A 71 -5.63 8.36 -0.21
N MET A 72 -6.13 7.92 -1.36
CA MET A 72 -5.40 7.99 -2.64
C MET A 72 -6.22 8.74 -3.68
N TYR A 73 -5.54 9.50 -4.55
CA TYR A 73 -6.18 10.04 -5.74
C TYR A 73 -6.29 8.94 -6.80
N SER A 74 -7.49 8.70 -7.31
CA SER A 74 -7.72 7.76 -8.40
C SER A 74 -7.88 8.50 -9.71
N SER A 75 -6.93 8.34 -10.63
CA SER A 75 -7.02 8.92 -11.97
C SER A 75 -8.16 8.30 -12.80
N SER A 76 -8.50 7.03 -12.58
CA SER A 76 -9.61 6.38 -13.30
C SER A 76 -10.99 6.88 -12.84
N LEU A 77 -11.11 7.28 -11.57
CA LEU A 77 -12.34 7.80 -10.98
C LEU A 77 -12.38 9.34 -10.92
N GLN A 78 -11.27 10.01 -11.25
CA GLN A 78 -11.09 11.47 -11.18
C GLN A 78 -11.51 12.05 -9.82
N CYS A 79 -11.24 11.33 -8.73
CA CYS A 79 -11.58 11.76 -7.37
C CYS A 79 -10.65 11.14 -6.33
N ASN A 80 -10.66 11.71 -5.13
CA ASN A 80 -10.09 11.07 -3.96
C ASN A 80 -10.92 9.84 -3.57
N ALA A 81 -10.25 8.78 -3.20
CA ALA A 81 -10.87 7.55 -2.77
C ALA A 81 -10.18 7.02 -1.50
N LEU A 82 -10.98 6.42 -0.61
CA LEU A 82 -10.43 5.62 0.47
C LEU A 82 -9.87 4.33 -0.10
N PHE A 83 -8.63 4.03 0.24
CA PHE A 83 -7.97 2.79 -0.11
C PHE A 83 -8.06 1.79 1.04
N LEU A 84 -8.80 0.71 0.81
CA LEU A 84 -9.13 -0.29 1.83
C LEU A 84 -8.72 -1.70 1.37
N GLY A 85 -8.75 -2.65 2.31
CA GLY A 85 -8.38 -4.04 2.06
C GLY A 85 -6.88 -4.30 2.30
N PRO A 86 -6.41 -5.54 2.07
CA PRO A 86 -5.03 -5.96 2.37
C PRO A 86 -3.93 -5.02 1.86
N GLY A 87 -4.09 -4.50 0.65
CA GLY A 87 -3.10 -3.60 0.03
C GLY A 87 -2.82 -2.32 0.81
N ARG A 88 -3.71 -1.91 1.73
CA ARG A 88 -3.52 -0.72 2.57
C ARG A 88 -2.31 -0.81 3.51
N PHE A 89 -1.80 -2.01 3.76
CA PHE A 89 -0.64 -2.24 4.63
C PHE A 89 0.69 -2.17 3.88
N MET A 90 0.67 -1.95 2.56
CA MET A 90 1.90 -1.78 1.78
C MET A 90 2.42 -0.36 1.99
N ASN A 91 3.61 -0.24 2.58
CA ASN A 91 4.19 1.05 2.94
C ASN A 91 4.81 1.75 1.74
N HIS A 92 5.07 3.04 1.94
CA HIS A 92 5.77 3.85 0.96
C HIS A 92 7.28 3.58 0.95
N ASP A 93 7.86 3.50 -0.24
CA ASP A 93 9.28 3.74 -0.44
C ASP A 93 9.50 4.57 -1.72
N CYS A 94 10.49 5.48 -1.70
CA CYS A 94 10.86 6.31 -2.85
C CYS A 94 11.53 5.52 -3.98
N GLN A 95 12.11 4.35 -3.69
CA GLN A 95 12.59 3.36 -4.66
C GLN A 95 11.91 2.00 -4.41
N PRO A 96 10.61 1.89 -4.70
CA PRO A 96 9.81 0.74 -4.29
C PRO A 96 10.16 -0.53 -5.08
N ASN A 97 9.66 -1.67 -4.60
CA ASN A 97 9.75 -2.94 -5.32
C ASN A 97 8.44 -3.42 -5.96
N CYS A 98 7.33 -2.77 -5.64
CA CYS A 98 6.03 -2.99 -6.26
C CYS A 98 5.46 -1.68 -6.82
N GLN A 99 4.52 -1.80 -7.75
CA GLN A 99 3.73 -0.68 -8.27
C GLN A 99 2.24 -1.03 -8.26
N PHE A 100 1.39 -0.01 -8.12
CA PHE A 100 -0.05 -0.17 -8.25
C PHE A 100 -0.44 -0.58 -9.68
N THR A 101 -1.39 -1.51 -9.79
CA THR A 101 -2.02 -1.87 -11.06
C THR A 101 -3.54 -1.96 -10.89
N SER A 102 -4.29 -1.51 -11.89
CA SER A 102 -5.76 -1.57 -11.84
C SER A 102 -6.25 -2.92 -12.36
N LYS A 103 -6.96 -3.67 -11.52
CA LYS A 103 -7.67 -4.90 -11.96
C LYS A 103 -9.03 -4.56 -12.58
N ASN A 104 -9.67 -3.51 -12.09
CA ASN A 104 -10.85 -2.86 -12.65
C ASN A 104 -10.97 -1.44 -12.08
N SER A 105 -12.07 -0.73 -12.34
CA SER A 105 -12.29 0.66 -11.93
C SER A 105 -12.17 0.92 -10.42
N THR A 106 -12.42 -0.08 -9.58
CA THR A 106 -12.44 0.07 -8.10
C THR A 106 -11.52 -0.89 -7.37
N THR A 107 -10.87 -1.82 -8.08
CA THR A 107 -9.97 -2.82 -7.47
C THR A 107 -8.55 -2.59 -7.95
N VAL A 108 -7.66 -2.43 -6.99
CA VAL A 108 -6.22 -2.26 -7.21
C VAL A 108 -5.51 -3.54 -6.79
N THR A 109 -4.51 -3.93 -7.57
CA THR A 109 -3.54 -4.98 -7.24
C THR A 109 -2.14 -4.39 -7.38
N PHE A 110 -1.12 -5.24 -7.28
CA PHE A 110 0.27 -4.82 -7.34
C PHE A 110 1.06 -5.70 -8.28
N LYS A 111 2.01 -5.09 -8.98
CA LYS A 111 2.98 -5.76 -9.83
C LYS A 111 4.39 -5.54 -9.29
N VAL A 112 5.16 -6.61 -9.25
CA VAL A 112 6.58 -6.60 -8.84
C VAL A 112 7.41 -5.95 -9.95
N ILE A 113 8.21 -4.94 -9.61
CA ILE A 113 8.99 -4.14 -10.59
C ILE A 113 10.50 -4.45 -10.57
N ARG A 114 10.97 -5.13 -9.53
CA ARG A 114 12.31 -5.72 -9.40
C ARG A 114 12.24 -6.99 -8.56
N ASP A 115 13.23 -7.86 -8.66
CA ASP A 115 13.27 -9.06 -7.83
C ASP A 115 13.28 -8.72 -6.33
N ILE A 116 12.62 -9.55 -5.53
CA ILE A 116 12.40 -9.37 -4.09
C ILE A 116 12.78 -10.67 -3.38
N LYS A 117 13.70 -10.58 -2.42
CA LYS A 117 14.12 -11.73 -1.61
C LYS A 117 13.16 -12.00 -0.46
N ILE A 118 13.22 -13.23 0.06
CA ILE A 118 12.52 -13.58 1.30
C ILE A 118 12.97 -12.65 2.43
N GLY A 119 12.01 -12.09 3.16
CA GLY A 119 12.27 -11.16 4.26
C GLY A 119 12.35 -9.69 3.87
N GLU A 120 12.39 -9.35 2.57
CA GLU A 120 12.27 -7.95 2.14
C GLU A 120 10.83 -7.43 2.36
N GLU A 121 10.72 -6.16 2.74
CA GLU A 121 9.44 -5.45 2.82
C GLU A 121 8.90 -5.16 1.42
N LEU A 122 7.60 -5.38 1.21
CA LEU A 122 6.89 -5.01 -0.02
C LEU A 122 6.47 -3.54 0.08
N THR A 123 6.90 -2.73 -0.87
CA THR A 123 6.72 -1.28 -0.84
C THR A 123 6.25 -0.74 -2.18
N VAL A 124 5.56 0.41 -2.15
CA VAL A 124 5.06 1.14 -3.33
C VAL A 124 5.38 2.62 -3.27
N PHE A 125 5.36 3.28 -4.41
CA PHE A 125 5.39 4.74 -4.46
C PHE A 125 3.98 5.29 -4.29
N TYR A 126 3.74 6.14 -3.28
CA TYR A 126 2.41 6.73 -3.03
C TYR A 126 2.15 7.92 -3.96
N SER A 127 2.98 8.95 -3.87
CA SER A 127 3.02 10.11 -4.78
C SER A 127 4.27 10.93 -4.50
N ASP A 128 4.57 11.93 -5.33
CA ASP A 128 5.73 12.83 -5.18
C ASP A 128 5.64 13.76 -3.96
N SER A 129 4.48 13.89 -3.32
CA SER A 129 4.29 14.83 -2.20
C SER A 129 3.27 14.31 -1.20
N TYR A 130 3.35 13.02 -0.89
CA TYR A 130 2.52 12.40 0.14
C TYR A 130 3.00 12.83 1.54
N PHE A 131 4.32 12.86 1.75
CA PHE A 131 4.96 13.25 3.01
C PHE A 131 5.57 14.65 2.91
N GLY A 132 4.72 15.67 2.75
CA GLY A 132 5.16 17.04 2.52
C GLY A 132 5.61 17.30 1.08
N ASN A 133 6.05 18.53 0.79
CA ASN A 133 6.49 18.90 -0.56
C ASN A 133 7.71 18.06 -0.97
N ASN A 134 7.65 17.44 -2.16
CA ASN A 134 8.71 16.55 -2.65
C ASN A 134 9.09 15.43 -1.66
N ASN A 135 8.13 14.93 -0.87
CA ASN A 135 8.34 13.90 0.14
C ASN A 135 9.44 14.26 1.17
N CYS A 136 9.59 15.53 1.52
CA CYS A 136 10.62 16.01 2.45
C CYS A 136 10.55 15.37 3.85
N ASP A 137 9.37 14.91 4.27
CA ASP A 137 9.14 14.29 5.57
C ASP A 137 9.08 12.75 5.49
N CYS A 138 9.52 12.17 4.37
CA CYS A 138 9.51 10.73 4.14
C CYS A 138 10.51 9.99 5.04
N LEU A 139 10.05 8.90 5.66
CA LEU A 139 10.85 8.03 6.54
C LEU A 139 11.11 6.64 5.93
N CYS A 140 11.08 6.53 4.59
CA CYS A 140 11.38 5.26 3.92
C CYS A 140 12.88 4.94 3.93
N GLU A 141 13.23 3.66 3.77
CA GLU A 141 14.63 3.23 3.80
C GLU A 141 15.47 3.88 2.69
N SER A 142 14.89 4.12 1.52
CA SER A 142 15.61 4.77 0.40
C SER A 142 15.97 6.23 0.66
N CYS A 143 15.25 6.93 1.54
CA CYS A 143 15.58 8.31 1.94
C CYS A 143 16.62 8.37 3.07
N GLU A 144 16.84 7.28 3.81
CA GLU A 144 17.83 7.19 4.89
C GLU A 144 19.27 6.98 4.38
N LYS A 145 19.43 6.61 3.09
CA LYS A 145 20.71 6.32 2.43
C LYS A 145 21.31 7.55 1.76
#